data_AF-A0A964Z542-F1
#
_entry.id   AF-A0A964Z542-F1
#
_cell.length_a   1.000
_cell.length_b   1.000
_cell.length_c   1.000
_cell.angle_alpha   90.00
_cell.angle_beta   90.00
_cell.angle_gamma   90.00
#
_symmetry.space_group_name_H-M   'P 1'
#
loop_
_entity.id
_entity.type
_entity.pdbx_description
1 polymer ?
#
loop_
_entity_poly.entity_id
_entity_poly.type
_entity_poly.pdbx_seq_one_letter_code
_entity_poly.pdbx_strand_id
1 'polypeptide(L)'
;MDDKKIVWIDMDGVLVDFNKHVEETISNNEFLKNIYKGRYDHIPGIFRNPPPIEGAVEAVKKLAESGKYNLYIATAAPWGNPMAAMDK
;
A
#
# COMPACT_ATOMS: atom_id res chain seq x y z
N MET A 1 -28.68 0.87 -15.10
CA MET A 1 -27.44 1.49 -14.58
C MET A 1 -27.17 0.84 -13.23
N ASP A 2 -25.93 0.53 -12.91
CA ASP A 2 -25.59 0.01 -11.59
C ASP A 2 -25.62 1.18 -10.60
N ASP A 3 -26.63 1.25 -9.73
CA ASP A 3 -26.86 2.39 -8.82
C ASP A 3 -25.95 2.36 -7.58
N LYS A 4 -25.00 1.43 -7.53
CA LYS A 4 -24.05 1.29 -6.43
C LYS A 4 -23.09 2.49 -6.38
N LYS A 5 -22.84 2.97 -5.17
CA LYS A 5 -21.85 4.03 -4.93
C LYS A 5 -20.45 3.50 -5.18
N ILE A 6 -19.58 4.33 -5.73
CA ILE A 6 -18.18 4.00 -5.93
C ILE A 6 -17.40 4.35 -4.65
N VAL A 7 -16.54 3.45 -4.20
CA VAL A 7 -15.59 3.69 -3.11
C VAL A 7 -14.18 3.44 -3.65
N TRP A 8 -13.35 4.48 -3.57
CA TRP A 8 -11.92 4.40 -3.85
C TRP A 8 -11.18 4.16 -2.53
N ILE A 9 -10.37 3.11 -2.50
CA ILE A 9 -9.66 2.66 -1.32
C ILE A 9 -8.18 2.84 -1.58
N ASP A 10 -7.52 3.67 -0.77
CA ASP A 10 -6.07 3.79 -0.81
C ASP A 10 -5.39 2.50 -0.32
N MET A 11 -4.12 2.29 -0.64
CA MET A 11 -3.38 1.08 -0.29
C MET A 11 -2.41 1.33 0.86
N ASP A 12 -1.44 2.21 0.68
CA ASP A 12 -0.34 2.40 1.64
C ASP A 12 -0.82 3.22 2.84
N GLY A 13 -0.82 2.61 4.03
CA GLY A 13 -1.38 3.22 5.24
C GLY A 13 -2.89 3.02 5.43
N VAL A 14 -3.56 2.32 4.50
CA VAL A 14 -4.99 1.95 4.62
C VAL A 14 -5.19 0.45 4.56
N LEU A 15 -4.69 -0.22 3.51
CA LEU A 15 -4.76 -1.68 3.38
C LEU A 15 -3.52 -2.36 3.94
N VAL A 16 -2.36 -1.75 3.77
CA VAL A 16 -1.06 -2.29 4.18
C VAL A 16 -0.26 -1.28 5.00
N ASP A 17 0.49 -1.77 5.98
CA ASP A 17 1.33 -0.95 6.84
C ASP A 17 2.70 -0.73 6.19
N PHE A 18 2.70 0.17 5.21
CA PHE A 18 3.89 0.51 4.44
C PHE A 18 4.99 1.15 5.32
N ASN A 19 4.60 1.99 6.30
CA ASN A 19 5.56 2.65 7.19
C ASN A 19 6.31 1.63 8.04
N LYS A 20 5.59 0.67 8.65
CA LYS A 20 6.23 -0.41 9.40
C LYS A 20 7.18 -1.23 8.52
N HIS A 21 6.77 -1.56 7.30
CA HIS A 21 7.62 -2.30 6.37
C HIS A 21 8.92 -1.53 6.01
N VAL A 22 8.81 -0.22 5.78
CA VAL A 22 9.97 0.66 5.58
C VAL A 22 10.87 0.68 6.80
N GLU A 23 10.31 0.86 8.00
CA GLU A 23 11.06 0.88 9.26
C GLU A 23 11.83 -0.42 9.50
N GLU A 24 11.19 -1.57 9.30
CA GLU A 24 11.81 -2.89 9.40
C GLU A 24 12.94 -3.04 8.37
N THR A 25 12.72 -2.61 7.12
CA THR A 25 13.73 -2.70 6.05
C THR A 25 14.97 -1.87 6.38
N ILE A 26 14.80 -0.61 6.78
CA ILE A 26 15.94 0.29 7.05
C ILE A 26 16.62 -0.02 8.38
N SER A 27 15.91 -0.59 9.36
CA SER A 27 16.51 -1.01 10.63
C SER A 27 17.42 -2.22 10.46
N ASN A 28 17.10 -3.09 9.49
CA ASN A 28 17.90 -4.27 9.17
C ASN A 28 19.01 -4.02 8.13
N ASN A 29 19.06 -2.82 7.53
CA ASN A 29 20.03 -2.50 6.47
C ASN A 29 20.49 -1.04 6.53
N GLU A 30 21.64 -0.82 7.18
CA GLU A 30 22.25 0.50 7.36
C GLU A 30 22.65 1.18 6.03
N PHE A 31 22.99 0.40 5.00
CA PHE A 31 23.29 0.94 3.67
C PHE A 31 22.04 1.56 3.03
N LEU A 32 20.92 0.82 3.02
CA LEU A 32 19.65 1.33 2.48
C LEU A 32 19.17 2.56 3.25
N LYS A 33 19.26 2.52 4.59
CA LYS A 33 18.91 3.65 5.46
C LYS A 33 19.65 4.93 5.09
N ASN A 34 20.96 4.84 4.82
CA ASN A 34 21.77 6.01 4.54
C ASN A 34 21.58 6.52 3.09
N ILE A 35 21.56 5.63 2.10
CA ILE A 35 21.45 6.02 0.67
C ILE A 35 20.08 6.60 0.32
N TYR A 36 19.03 6.09 0.97
CA TYR A 36 17.63 6.47 0.70
C TYR A 36 17.03 7.38 1.78
N LYS A 37 17.85 7.98 2.66
CA LYS A 37 17.38 8.86 3.72
C LYS A 37 16.44 9.96 3.18
N GLY A 38 15.21 9.97 3.68
CA GLY A 38 14.17 10.93 3.26
C GLY A 38 13.43 10.58 1.96
N ARG A 39 13.70 9.42 1.37
CA ARG A 39 13.11 8.90 0.12
C ARG A 39 13.07 7.37 0.11
N TYR A 40 12.67 6.76 1.22
CA TYR A 40 12.70 5.31 1.40
C TYR A 40 11.75 4.57 0.46
N ASP A 41 10.71 5.24 0.01
CA ASP A 41 9.81 4.81 -1.07
C ASP A 41 10.52 4.63 -2.43
N HIS A 42 11.73 5.18 -2.60
CA HIS A 42 12.56 4.94 -3.78
C HIS A 42 13.37 3.64 -3.71
N ILE A 43 13.36 2.92 -2.59
CA ILE A 43 14.07 1.64 -2.46
C ILE A 43 13.44 0.63 -3.44
N PRO A 44 14.21 0.01 -4.35
CA PRO A 44 13.68 -1.00 -5.25
C PRO A 44 13.09 -2.18 -4.48
N GLY A 45 11.85 -2.57 -4.80
CA GLY A 45 11.16 -3.69 -4.16
C GLY A 45 10.50 -3.38 -2.80
N ILE A 46 10.59 -2.13 -2.31
CA ILE A 46 10.06 -1.76 -0.97
C ILE A 46 8.55 -1.89 -0.84
N PHE A 47 7.82 -1.92 -1.94
CA PHE A 47 6.37 -2.07 -1.93
C PHE A 47 5.92 -3.54 -1.90
N ARG A 48 6.85 -4.49 -1.95
CA ARG A 48 6.52 -5.93 -1.96
C ARG A 48 6.24 -6.44 -0.56
N ASN A 49 5.08 -7.07 -0.39
CA ASN A 49 4.69 -7.77 0.83
C ASN A 49 4.69 -6.94 2.13
N PRO A 50 4.29 -5.64 2.15
CA PRO A 50 4.01 -4.97 3.41
C PRO A 50 2.89 -5.72 4.14
N PRO A 51 2.95 -5.82 5.48
CA PRO A 51 1.92 -6.53 6.24
C PRO A 51 0.59 -5.79 6.10
N PRO A 52 -0.55 -6.50 6.05
CA PRO A 52 -1.86 -5.84 6.06
C PRO A 52 -2.07 -5.08 7.37
N ILE A 53 -2.77 -3.94 7.30
CA ILE A 53 -3.26 -3.26 8.50
C ILE A 53 -4.36 -4.12 9.15
N GLU A 54 -4.33 -4.20 10.47
CA GLU A 54 -5.29 -5.00 11.25
C GLU A 54 -6.75 -4.62 10.90
N GLY A 55 -7.54 -5.62 10.51
CA GLY A 55 -8.95 -5.44 10.15
C GLY A 55 -9.20 -4.88 8.75
N ALA A 56 -8.17 -4.45 8.00
CA ALA A 56 -8.36 -3.82 6.69
C ALA A 56 -8.94 -4.80 5.66
N VAL A 57 -8.40 -6.03 5.60
CA VAL A 57 -8.88 -7.07 4.69
C VAL A 57 -10.32 -7.47 5.02
N GLU A 58 -10.63 -7.66 6.30
CA GLU A 58 -11.99 -8.00 6.76
C GLU A 58 -12.98 -6.87 6.44
N ALA A 59 -12.59 -5.61 6.60
CA ALA A 59 -13.42 -4.47 6.28
C ALA A 59 -13.75 -4.39 4.78
N VAL A 60 -12.75 -4.57 3.90
CA VAL A 60 -12.96 -4.60 2.45
C VAL A 60 -13.88 -5.76 2.05
N LYS A 61 -13.70 -6.95 2.63
CA LYS A 61 -14.60 -8.09 2.40
C LYS A 61 -16.04 -7.78 2.78
N LYS A 62 -16.27 -7.21 3.98
CA LYS A 62 -17.61 -6.81 4.42
C LYS A 62 -18.24 -5.75 3.50
N LEU A 63 -17.45 -4.80 3.00
CA LEU A 63 -17.93 -3.80 2.04
C LEU A 63 -18.34 -4.46 0.71
N ALA A 64 -17.55 -5.40 0.20
CA ALA A 64 -17.84 -6.13 -1.03
C ALA A 64 -19.09 -7.00 -0.89
N GLU A 65 -19.17 -7.77 0.20
CA GLU A 65 -20.28 -8.67 0.52
C GLU A 65 -21.59 -7.91 0.80
N SER A 66 -21.52 -6.64 1.20
CA SER A 66 -22.71 -5.83 1.43
C SER A 66 -23.57 -5.63 0.16
N GLY A 67 -22.98 -5.78 -1.03
CA GLY A 67 -23.64 -5.53 -2.31
C GLY A 67 -23.96 -4.06 -2.60
N LYS A 68 -23.54 -3.12 -1.74
CA LYS A 68 -23.91 -1.70 -1.81
C LYS A 68 -22.95 -0.84 -2.64
N TYR A 69 -21.73 -1.33 -2.88
CA TYR A 69 -20.63 -0.52 -3.41
C TYR A 69 -19.91 -1.19 -4.57
N ASN A 70 -19.40 -0.37 -5.47
CA ASN A 70 -18.35 -0.74 -6.42
C ASN A 70 -17.01 -0.28 -5.83
N LEU A 71 -16.17 -1.25 -5.46
CA LEU A 71 -14.91 -0.99 -4.77
C LEU A 71 -13.75 -1.00 -5.76
N TYR A 72 -12.85 -0.03 -5.63
CA TYR A 72 -11.63 0.06 -6.41
C TYR A 72 -10.47 0.43 -5.49
N ILE A 73 -9.31 -0.17 -5.72
CA ILE A 73 -8.07 0.24 -5.08
C ILE A 73 -7.45 1.33 -5.95
N ALA A 74 -7.16 2.49 -5.35
CA ALA A 74 -6.49 3.62 -6.00
C ALA A 74 -5.21 3.93 -5.23
N THR A 75 -4.06 3.58 -5.81
CA THR A 75 -2.73 3.80 -5.21
C THR A 75 -1.85 4.60 -6.16
N ALA A 76 -0.89 5.33 -5.61
CA ALA A 76 0.11 6.09 -6.35
C ALA A 76 1.49 5.41 -6.27
N ALA A 77 2.20 5.38 -7.39
CA ALA A 77 3.61 5.00 -7.42
C ALA A 77 4.48 6.27 -7.34
N PRO A 78 5.54 6.30 -6.50
CA PRO A 78 6.43 7.44 -6.44
C PRO A 78 7.26 7.55 -7.72
N TRP A 79 7.55 8.79 -8.13
CA TRP A 79 8.27 9.06 -9.38
C TRP A 79 9.69 8.45 -9.42
N GLY A 80 10.35 8.33 -8.26
CA GLY A 80 11.71 7.79 -8.17
C GLY A 80 11.79 6.27 -8.05
N ASN A 81 10.67 5.55 -8.13
CA ASN A 81 10.63 4.09 -8.11
C ASN A 81 9.77 3.54 -9.26
N PRO A 82 10.34 3.37 -10.46
CA PRO A 82 9.56 2.94 -11.62
C PRO A 82 8.94 1.54 -11.47
N MET A 83 9.49 0.72 -10.57
CA MET A 83 8.99 -0.63 -10.30
C MET A 83 7.84 -0.66 -9.30
N ALA A 84 7.58 0.44 -8.58
CA ALA A 84 6.56 0.48 -7.53
C ALA A 84 5.16 0.15 -8.03
N ALA A 85 4.80 0.54 -9.26
CA ALA A 85 3.50 0.20 -9.85
C ALA A 85 3.36 -1.29 -10.18
N MET A 86 4.45 -2.01 -10.40
CA MET A 86 4.45 -3.46 -10.65
C MET A 86 4.54 -4.26 -9.34
N ASP A 87 5.11 -3.65 -8.30
CA ASP A 87 5.22 -4.26 -6.97
C ASP A 87 3.90 -4.23 -6.17
N LYS A 88 2.98 -3.32 -6.53
CA LYS A 88 1.65 -3.14 -5.93
C LYS A 88 0.57 -3.90 -6.70
#